data_AF-A0A496SDQ5-F1
#
_entry.id   AF-A0A496SDQ5-F1
#
_cell.length_a   1.000
_cell.length_b   1.000
_cell.length_c   1.000
_cell.angle_alpha   90.00
_cell.angle_beta   90.00
_cell.angle_gamma   90.00
#
_symmetry.space_group_name_H-M   'P 1'
#
loop_
_entity.id
_entity.type
_entity.pdbx_description
1 polymer ?
#
loop_
_entity_poly.entity_id
_entity_poly.type
_entity_poly.pdbx_seq_one_letter_code
_entity_poly.pdbx_strand_id
1 'polypeptide(L)' 'MPEKVVVRNRRARHDYDILETYEAGIALKGTEVKSLREGKASIQDA' A
#
# COMPACT_ATOMS: atom_id res chain seq x y z
N MET A 1 -3.84 13.21 -13.75
CA MET A 1 -4.72 12.45 -12.84
C MET A 1 -4.02 12.43 -11.49
N PRO A 2 -4.65 12.88 -10.40
CA PRO A 2 -3.99 12.92 -9.09
C PRO A 2 -3.74 11.50 -8.59
N GLU A 3 -2.50 11.22 -8.22
CA GLU A 3 -2.08 9.95 -7.63
C GLU A 3 -2.74 9.81 -6.26
N LYS A 4 -3.79 9.00 -6.18
CA LYS A 4 -4.52 8.77 -4.93
C LYS A 4 -3.85 7.64 -4.20
N VAL A 5 -3.15 7.95 -3.10
CA VAL A 5 -2.58 6.95 -2.20
C VAL A 5 -3.71 6.07 -1.68
N VAL A 6 -3.71 4.80 -2.11
CA VAL A 6 -4.78 3.85 -1.81
C VAL A 6 -4.63 3.27 -0.41
N VAL A 7 -3.39 2.99 0.00
CA VAL A 7 -3.06 2.43 1.31
C VAL A 7 -1.74 3.02 1.78
N ARG A 8 -1.62 3.27 3.09
CA ARG A 8 -0.36 3.66 3.72
C ARG A 8 -0.20 2.86 5.00
N ASN A 9 0.92 2.13 5.13
CA ASN A 9 1.27 1.48 6.39
C ASN A 9 1.77 2.55 7.37
N ARG A 10 0.90 2.98 8.30
CA ARG A 10 1.27 3.97 9.34
C ARG A 10 2.21 3.36 10.37
N ARG A 11 2.04 2.07 10.70
CA ARG A 11 2.83 1.35 11.70
C ARG A 11 4.29 1.23 11.28
N ALA A 12 4.56 0.97 10.00
CA ALA A 12 5.93 0.90 9.49
C ALA A 12 6.76 2.18 9.72
N ARG A 13 6.11 3.34 9.82
CA ARG A 13 6.79 4.63 10.11
C ARG A 13 6.99 4.90 11.59
N HIS A 14 6.30 4.16 12.46
CA HIS A 14 6.46 4.26 13.91
C HIS A 14 7.44 3.21 14.43
N ASP A 15 7.41 2.00 13.86
CA ASP A 15 8.18 0.85 14.33
C ASP A 15 9.57 0.75 13.69
N TYR A 16 9.79 1.41 12.54
CA TYR A 16 11.04 1.32 11.77
C TYR A 16 11.51 2.68 11.25
N ASP A 17 12.83 2.84 11.15
CA ASP A 17 13.46 3.95 10.43
C ASP A 17 13.56 3.62 8.93
N ILE A 18 12.86 4.40 8.12
CA ILE A 18 12.87 4.25 6.66
C ILE A 18 14.12 4.96 6.11
N LEU A 19 15.12 4.19 5.71
CA LEU A 19 16.37 4.72 5.14
C LEU A 19 16.21 5.10 3.66
N GLU A 20 15.52 4.27 2.89
CA GLU A 20 15.29 4.48 1.46
C GLU A 20 13.88 4.05 1.05
N THR A 21 13.31 4.75 0.08
CA THR A 21 12.01 4.44 -0.53
C THR A 21 12.21 3.96 -1.96
N TYR A 22 11.60 2.83 -2.28
CA TYR A 22 11.66 2.22 -3.60
C TYR A 22 10.27 2.25 -4.24
N GLU A 23 10.23 2.51 -5.55
CA GLU A 23 9.02 2.33 -6.36
C GLU A 23 9.02 0.93 -6.96
N ALA A 24 7.95 0.18 -6.70
CA ALA A 24 7.76 -1.17 -7.22
C ALA A 24 6.36 -1.32 -7.81
N GLY A 25 6.25 -2.07 -8.90
CA GLY A 25 4.98 -2.45 -9.51
C GLY A 25 4.65 -3.91 -9.23
N ILE A 26 3.46 -4.17 -8.69
CA ILE A 26 2.92 -5.53 -8.54
C ILE A 26 1.77 -5.72 -9.53
N ALA A 27 1.80 -6.82 -10.27
CA ALA A 27 0.69 -7.24 -11.12
C ALA A 27 -0.40 -7.89 -10.28
N LEU A 28 -1.49 -7.14 -10.06
CA LEU A 28 -2.63 -7.58 -9.27
C LEU A 28 -3.67 -8.30 -10.13
N LYS A 29 -4.39 -9.24 -9.53
CA LYS A 29 -5.53 -9.93 -10.16
C LYS A 29 -6.84 -9.18 -9.89
N GLY A 30 -7.84 -9.38 -10.74
CA GLY A 30 -9.03 -8.51 -10.81
C GLY A 30 -9.80 -8.30 -9.49
N THR A 31 -9.81 -9.28 -8.60
CA THR A 31 -10.43 -9.16 -7.27
C THR A 31 -9.64 -8.23 -6.33
N GLU A 32 -8.31 -8.23 -6.40
CA GLU A 32 -7.41 -7.42 -5.56
C GLU A 32 -7.49 -5.94 -5.96
N VAL A 33 -7.62 -5.67 -7.27
CA VAL A 33 -7.85 -4.31 -7.81
C VAL A 33 -9.15 -3.72 -7.27
N LYS A 34 -10.21 -4.53 -7.17
CA LYS A 34 -11.51 -4.09 -6.63
C LYS A 34 -11.42 -3.75 -5.14
N SER A 35 -10.78 -4.62 -4.34
CA SER A 35 -10.59 -4.41 -2.90
C SER A 35 -9.75 -3.16 -2.58
N LEU A 36 -8.71 -2.88 -3.37
CA LEU A 36 -7.90 -1.67 -3.25
C LEU A 36 -8.71 -0.41 -3.57
N ARG A 37 -9.50 -0.41 -4.66
CA ARG A 37 -10.36 0.73 -5.01
C ARG A 37 -11.42 1.03 -3.96
N GLU A 38 -11.92 0.00 -3.28
CA GLU A 38 -12.87 0.12 -2.17
C GLU A 38 -12.20 0.55 -0.84
N GLY A 39 -10.88 0.74 -0.80
CA GLY A 39 -10.15 1.16 0.40
C GLY A 39 -10.08 0.11 1.50
N LYS A 40 -10.37 -1.16 1.17
CA LYS A 40 -10.40 -2.29 2.12
C LYS A 40 -9.06 -2.98 2.31
N ALA A 41 -8.00 -2.45 1.72
CA ALA A 41 -6.67 -3.03 1.84
C ALA A 41 -5.97 -2.49 3.10
N SER A 42 -5.67 -3.40 4.02
CA SER A 42 -4.85 -3.14 5.20
C SER A 42 -3.50 -3.82 4.99
N ILE A 43 -2.41 -3.07 5.19
CA ILE A 43 -1.08 -3.65 5.36
C ILE A 43 -0.90 -3.83 6.86
N GLN A 44 -1.54 -4.87 7.39
CA GLN A 44 -1.30 -5.36 8.74
C GLN A 44 -0.73 -6.77 8.58
N ASP A 45 0.47 -6.93 9.13
CA ASP A 45 1.28 -8.14 9.21
C ASP A 45 2.13 -8.50 7.98
N ALA A 46 3.43 -8.31 8.17
CA ALA A 46 4.56 -9.08 7.62
C ALA A 46 5.67 -9.07 8.67
#